data_AF-A0A0D0BSX1-F1
#
_entry.id   AF-A0A0D0BSX1-F1
#
_cell.length_a   1.000
_cell.length_b   1.000
_cell.length_c   1.000
_cell.angle_alpha   90.00
_cell.angle_beta   90.00
_cell.angle_gamma   90.00
#
_symmetry.space_group_name_H-M   'P 1'
#
loop_
_entity.id
_entity.type
_entity.pdbx_description
1 polymer ?
#
loop_
_entity_poly.entity_id
_entity_poly.type
_entity_poly.pdbx_seq_one_letter_code
_entity_poly.pdbx_strand_id
1 'polypeptide(L)'
;MAPDSDSRLCPRCKNPAFKPRCNVNTAELLSKLRSDFGPTSSPRAEIEETLLLLDKDMADYESEIVHLQSQILYVEAQMKRLFKYKAKYQLLLSPIRRLPNETLERIFLFACDMNLLQEHPWTDADHPPATKL
;
A
#
# COMPACT_ATOMS: atom_id res chain seq x y z
N MET A 1 -24.14 -13.05 32.43
CA MET A 1 -23.32 -11.94 31.90
C MET A 1 -23.02 -12.24 30.45
N ALA A 2 -23.72 -11.59 29.52
CA ALA A 2 -23.41 -11.67 28.09
C ALA A 2 -22.25 -10.71 27.81
N PRO A 3 -21.22 -11.10 27.05
CA PRO A 3 -20.16 -10.18 26.68
C PRO A 3 -20.68 -9.16 25.66
N ASP A 4 -20.38 -7.89 25.93
CA ASP A 4 -20.68 -6.73 25.10
C ASP A 4 -20.35 -6.97 23.62
N SER A 5 -21.38 -6.83 22.78
CA SER A 5 -21.31 -6.90 21.32
C SER A 5 -20.76 -5.64 20.65
N ASP A 6 -20.26 -4.66 21.42
CA ASP A 6 -19.86 -3.34 20.91
C ASP A 6 -18.44 -3.28 20.31
N SER A 7 -17.77 -4.42 20.12
CA SER A 7 -16.38 -4.48 19.67
C SER A 7 -16.16 -4.80 18.18
N ARG A 8 -17.19 -4.69 17.31
CA ARG A 8 -17.10 -5.17 15.90
C ARG A 8 -17.25 -4.10 14.81
N LEU A 9 -17.02 -2.83 15.12
CA LEU A 9 -17.06 -1.76 14.11
C LEU A 9 -15.66 -1.45 13.60
N CYS A 10 -15.50 -1.35 12.27
CA CYS A 10 -14.25 -0.87 11.69
C CYS A 10 -14.03 0.60 12.11
N PRO A 11 -12.86 0.96 12.69
CA PRO A 11 -12.61 2.31 13.21
C PRO A 11 -12.59 3.39 12.12
N ARG A 12 -12.54 2.99 10.84
CA ARG A 12 -12.47 3.89 9.69
C ARG A 12 -13.79 4.13 8.98
N CYS A 13 -14.65 3.12 8.85
CA CYS A 13 -15.93 3.23 8.15
C CYS A 13 -17.17 3.08 9.05
N LYS A 14 -16.98 2.76 10.35
CA LYS A 14 -18.06 2.56 11.35
C LYS A 14 -19.14 1.54 10.95
N ASN A 15 -18.92 0.77 9.90
CA ASN A 15 -19.82 -0.31 9.52
C ASN A 15 -19.54 -1.54 10.39
N PRO A 16 -20.59 -2.30 10.75
CA PRO A 16 -20.40 -3.62 11.34
C PRO A 16 -19.58 -4.47 10.40
N ALA A 17 -18.52 -5.09 10.94
CA ALA A 17 -17.90 -6.24 10.31
C ALA A 17 -19.03 -7.21 9.97
N PHE A 18 -19.04 -7.65 8.71
CA PHE A 18 -19.99 -8.60 8.12
C PHE A 18 -20.82 -9.39 9.14
N LYS A 19 -22.15 -9.24 9.09
CA LYS A 19 -23.05 -9.94 10.02
C LYS A 19 -23.44 -11.29 9.39
N PRO A 20 -22.94 -12.43 9.89
CA PRO A 20 -23.30 -13.73 9.34
C PRO A 20 -24.82 -13.97 9.47
N ARG A 21 -25.37 -14.61 8.45
CA ARG A 21 -26.78 -15.01 8.37
C ARG A 21 -27.05 -16.23 9.25
N CYS A 22 -26.07 -17.11 9.39
CA CYS A 22 -26.13 -18.28 10.26
C CYS A 22 -25.44 -18.03 11.61
N ASN A 23 -26.11 -18.43 12.69
CA ASN A 23 -25.47 -18.55 14.00
C ASN A 23 -24.94 -19.98 14.17
N VAL A 24 -23.62 -20.14 14.26
CA VAL A 24 -22.99 -21.46 14.43
C VAL A 24 -23.04 -21.85 15.91
N ASN A 25 -24.05 -22.63 16.29
CA ASN A 25 -24.17 -23.21 17.63
C ASN A 25 -23.83 -24.71 17.61
N THR A 26 -22.60 -25.05 18.01
CA THR A 26 -22.11 -26.42 17.99
C THR A 26 -22.84 -27.36 18.96
N ALA A 27 -23.26 -26.85 20.12
CA ALA A 27 -24.00 -27.66 21.11
C ALA A 27 -25.39 -28.04 20.60
N GLU A 28 -26.07 -27.09 19.96
CA GLU A 28 -27.37 -27.32 19.33
C GLU A 28 -27.26 -28.29 18.15
N LEU A 29 -26.25 -28.11 17.29
CA LEU A 29 -25.98 -29.04 16.19
C LEU A 29 -25.75 -30.47 16.70
N LEU A 30 -24.93 -30.64 17.73
CA LEU A 30 -24.67 -31.97 18.32
C LEU A 30 -25.91 -32.57 18.98
N SER A 31 -26.80 -31.76 19.57
CA SER A 31 -28.09 -32.26 20.05
C SER A 31 -28.96 -32.77 18.91
N LYS A 32 -29.13 -31.98 17.83
CA LYS A 32 -29.90 -32.38 16.64
C LYS A 32 -29.36 -33.68 16.04
N LEU A 33 -28.04 -33.78 15.87
CA LEU A 33 -27.40 -34.99 15.35
C LEU A 33 -27.61 -36.24 16.21
N ARG A 34 -27.94 -36.10 17.50
CA ARG A 34 -28.19 -37.23 18.41
C ARG A 34 -29.68 -37.53 18.61
N SER A 35 -30.55 -36.53 18.48
CA SER A 35 -32.00 -36.63 18.76
C SER A 35 -32.87 -36.78 17.52
N ASP A 36 -32.44 -36.31 16.34
CA ASP A 36 -33.32 -36.18 15.16
C ASP A 36 -33.46 -37.48 14.34
N PHE A 37 -33.15 -38.64 14.91
CA PHE A 37 -33.45 -39.94 14.29
C PHE A 37 -34.85 -40.41 14.73
N GLY A 38 -35.90 -39.82 14.14
CA GLY A 38 -37.29 -40.20 14.42
C GLY A 38 -38.33 -39.40 13.63
N PRO A 39 -39.64 -39.70 13.74
CA PRO A 39 -40.71 -39.00 13.02
C PRO A 39 -40.86 -37.50 13.37
N THR A 40 -40.10 -37.00 14.35
CA THR A 40 -39.98 -35.58 14.73
C THR A 40 -38.71 -34.91 14.16
N SER A 41 -37.99 -35.56 13.25
CA SER A 41 -36.78 -35.01 12.63
C SER A 41 -37.07 -33.67 11.94
N SER A 42 -36.11 -32.74 12.02
CA SER A 42 -36.16 -31.50 11.25
C SER A 42 -36.46 -31.78 9.76
N PRO A 43 -37.40 -31.05 9.13
CA PRO A 43 -37.69 -31.21 7.72
C PRO A 43 -36.42 -31.04 6.89
N ARG A 44 -36.20 -31.94 5.93
CA ARG A 44 -35.06 -31.88 5.01
C ARG A 44 -34.88 -30.50 4.36
N ALA A 45 -35.97 -29.81 4.06
CA ALA A 45 -35.96 -28.47 3.50
C ALA A 45 -35.30 -27.41 4.41
N GLU A 46 -35.48 -27.50 5.73
CA GLU A 46 -34.86 -26.57 6.68
C GLU A 46 -33.34 -26.78 6.75
N ILE A 47 -32.90 -28.04 6.64
CA ILE A 47 -31.47 -28.38 6.59
C ILE A 47 -30.86 -27.85 5.28
N GLU A 48 -31.53 -28.05 4.15
CA GLU A 48 -31.08 -27.53 2.84
C GLU A 48 -31.03 -26.00 2.83
N GLU A 49 -32.02 -25.31 3.40
CA GLU A 49 -32.00 -23.85 3.55
C GLU A 49 -30.81 -23.39 4.42
N THR A 50 -30.57 -24.07 5.54
CA THR A 50 -29.45 -23.76 6.44
C THR A 50 -28.11 -23.93 5.72
N LEU A 51 -27.94 -25.00 4.93
CA LEU A 51 -26.73 -25.20 4.11
C LEU A 51 -26.54 -24.08 3.09
N LEU A 52 -27.60 -23.66 2.40
CA LEU A 52 -27.52 -22.54 1.44
C LEU A 52 -27.13 -21.22 2.10
N LEU A 53 -27.59 -20.96 3.32
CA LEU A 53 -27.20 -19.76 4.08
C LEU A 53 -25.73 -19.84 4.51
N LEU A 54 -25.25 -21.01 4.94
CA LEU A 54 -23.84 -21.24 5.26
C LEU A 54 -22.95 -21.01 4.04
N ASP A 55 -23.31 -21.55 2.87
CA ASP A 55 -22.55 -21.37 1.62
C ASP A 55 -22.43 -19.89 1.25
N LYS A 56 -23.52 -19.12 1.41
CA LYS A 56 -23.50 -17.67 1.16
C LYS A 56 -22.61 -16.92 2.14
N ASP A 57 -22.66 -17.28 3.43
CA ASP A 57 -21.80 -16.66 4.43
C ASP A 57 -20.32 -17.00 4.17
N MET A 58 -20.01 -18.23 3.76
CA MET A 58 -18.66 -18.62 3.36
C MET A 58 -18.15 -17.80 2.18
N ALA A 59 -18.95 -17.65 1.12
CA ALA A 59 -18.58 -16.84 -0.04
C ALA A 59 -18.34 -15.37 0.32
N ASP A 60 -19.17 -14.80 1.20
CA ASP A 60 -18.98 -13.43 1.66
C ASP A 60 -17.71 -13.28 2.50
N TYR A 61 -17.39 -14.26 3.37
CA TYR A 61 -16.13 -14.28 4.12
C TYR A 61 -14.92 -14.38 3.19
N GLU A 62 -14.96 -15.23 2.16
CA GLU A 62 -13.89 -15.32 1.17
C GLU A 62 -13.66 -13.98 0.46
N SER A 63 -14.74 -13.33 0.03
CA SER A 63 -14.67 -12.00 -0.58
C SER A 63 -14.06 -10.96 0.35
N GLU A 64 -14.47 -10.94 1.62
CA GLU A 64 -13.92 -10.01 2.61
C GLU A 64 -12.44 -10.29 2.92
N ILE A 65 -12.04 -11.56 2.97
CA ILE A 65 -10.63 -11.95 3.11
C ILE A 65 -9.80 -11.39 1.96
N VAL A 66 -10.24 -11.59 0.71
CA VAL A 66 -9.55 -11.06 -0.48
C VAL A 66 -9.49 -9.53 -0.43
N HIS A 67 -10.58 -8.88 -0.04
CA HIS A 67 -10.63 -7.43 0.11
C HIS A 67 -9.61 -6.93 1.13
N LEU A 68 -9.58 -7.50 2.34
CA LEU A 68 -8.66 -7.11 3.41
C LEU A 68 -7.20 -7.38 3.03
N GLN A 69 -6.90 -8.51 2.38
CA GLN A 69 -5.57 -8.80 1.85
C GLN A 69 -5.11 -7.73 0.85
N SER A 70 -6.00 -7.30 -0.05
CA SER A 70 -5.68 -6.22 -1.00
C SER A 70 -5.37 -4.89 -0.29
N GLN A 71 -6.11 -4.56 0.77
CA GLN A 71 -5.86 -3.37 1.58
C GLN A 71 -4.52 -3.45 2.32
N ILE A 72 -4.18 -4.61 2.89
CA ILE A 72 -2.89 -4.84 3.55
C ILE A 72 -1.75 -4.60 2.55
N LEU A 73 -1.81 -5.23 1.38
CA LEU A 73 -0.80 -5.07 0.33
C LEU A 73 -0.65 -3.60 -0.11
N TYR A 74 -1.76 -2.88 -0.25
CA TYR A 74 -1.74 -1.46 -0.56
C TYR A 74 -1.02 -0.64 0.51
N VAL A 75 -1.37 -0.84 1.78
CA VAL A 75 -0.75 -0.11 2.91
C VAL A 75 0.74 -0.42 3.01
N GLU A 76 1.14 -1.68 2.87
CA GLU A 76 2.55 -2.08 2.84
C GLU A 76 3.32 -1.39 1.70
N ALA A 77 2.73 -1.32 0.51
CA ALA A 77 3.34 -0.65 -0.63
C ALA A 77 3.54 0.85 -0.38
N GLN A 78 2.55 1.52 0.23
CA GLN A 78 2.68 2.94 0.62
C GLN A 78 3.76 3.14 1.68
N MET A 79 3.83 2.27 2.69
CA MET A 79 4.86 2.33 3.71
C MET A 79 6.26 2.18 3.10
N LYS A 80 6.46 1.19 2.22
CA LYS A 80 7.72 0.99 1.48
C LYS A 80 8.10 2.21 0.64
N ARG A 81 7.12 2.85 -0.02
CA ARG A 81 7.33 4.09 -0.79
C ARG A 81 7.81 5.24 0.11
N LEU A 82 7.18 5.41 1.27
CA LEU A 82 7.57 6.45 2.24
C LEU A 82 9.00 6.23 2.76
N PHE A 83 9.38 4.99 3.08
CA PHE A 83 10.75 4.68 3.49
C PHE A 83 11.77 5.07 2.41
N LYS A 84 11.52 4.72 1.15
CA LYS A 84 12.38 5.11 0.02
C LYS A 84 12.48 6.63 -0.12
N TYR A 85 11.37 7.35 0.03
CA TYR A 85 11.35 8.80 -0.07
C TYR A 85 12.11 9.46 1.09
N LYS A 86 11.90 8.99 2.33
CA LYS A 86 12.64 9.42 3.51
C LYS A 86 14.14 9.25 3.33
N ALA A 87 14.60 8.10 2.83
CA ALA A 87 16.01 7.85 2.57
C ALA A 87 16.59 8.88 1.58
N LYS A 88 15.87 9.19 0.49
CA LYS A 88 16.30 10.22 -0.48
C LYS A 88 16.42 11.61 0.17
N TYR A 89 15.52 11.96 1.08
CA TYR A 89 15.59 13.22 1.83
C TYR A 89 16.74 13.24 2.82
N GLN A 90 17.05 12.13 3.47
CA GLN A 90 18.22 12.03 4.35
C GLN A 90 19.52 12.25 3.56
N LEU A 91 19.59 11.80 2.30
CA LEU A 91 20.73 12.14 1.43
C LEU A 91 20.84 13.66 1.19
N LEU A 92 19.76 14.47 1.28
CA LEU A 92 19.82 15.93 1.12
C LEU A 92 20.53 16.61 2.28
N LEU A 93 20.53 15.96 3.44
CA LEU A 93 21.28 16.40 4.61
C LEU A 93 22.74 15.95 4.57
N SER A 94 23.14 15.13 3.59
CA SER A 94 24.53 14.68 3.47
C SER A 94 25.46 15.87 3.19
N PRO A 95 26.56 16.03 3.93
CA PRO A 95 27.54 17.11 3.74
C PRO A 95 28.13 17.18 2.32
N ILE A 96 28.10 16.07 1.58
CA ILE A 96 28.66 15.94 0.22
C ILE A 96 28.00 16.91 -0.78
N ARG A 97 26.79 17.41 -0.49
CA ARG A 97 26.08 18.38 -1.36
C ARG A 97 26.57 19.81 -1.23
N ARG A 98 27.48 20.09 -0.30
CA ARG A 98 28.15 21.38 -0.18
C ARG A 98 29.65 21.12 -0.17
N LEU A 99 30.28 21.27 -1.34
CA LEU A 99 31.71 21.53 -1.35
C LEU A 99 31.94 22.81 -0.53
N PRO A 100 32.87 22.82 0.43
CA PRO A 100 33.27 24.04 1.10
C PRO A 100 33.61 25.10 0.05
N ASN A 101 33.28 26.36 0.34
CA ASN A 101 33.50 27.45 -0.60
C ASN A 101 34.97 27.55 -1.00
N GLU A 102 35.88 27.24 -0.08
CA GLU A 102 37.33 27.19 -0.28
C GLU A 102 37.72 26.15 -1.33
N THR A 103 37.03 25.00 -1.37
CA THR A 103 37.27 23.94 -2.35
C THR A 103 36.72 24.35 -3.72
N LEU A 104 35.52 24.95 -3.76
CA LEU A 104 34.97 25.50 -5.00
C LEU A 104 35.87 26.60 -5.57
N GLU A 105 36.31 27.53 -4.73
CA GLU A 105 37.23 28.61 -5.09
C GLU A 105 38.52 28.07 -5.68
N ARG A 106 39.14 27.05 -5.05
CA ARG A 106 40.34 26.41 -5.62
C ARG A 106 40.10 25.76 -6.98
N ILE A 107 38.95 25.11 -7.17
CA ILE A 107 38.57 24.53 -8.47
C ILE A 107 38.41 25.65 -9.50
N PHE A 108 37.75 26.76 -9.14
CA PHE A 108 37.57 27.91 -10.03
C PHE A 108 38.90 28.56 -10.37
N LEU A 109 39.78 28.83 -9.40
CA LEU A 109 41.11 29.40 -9.65
C LEU A 109 41.92 28.50 -10.58
N PHE A 110 41.96 27.20 -10.32
CA PHE A 110 42.66 26.24 -11.19
C PHE A 110 42.06 26.21 -12.61
N ALA A 111 40.74 26.16 -12.73
CA ALA A 111 40.06 26.13 -14.02
C ALA A 111 40.16 27.48 -14.75
N CYS A 112 40.22 28.60 -14.04
CA CYS A 112 40.39 29.94 -14.59
C CYS A 112 41.81 30.18 -15.07
N ASP A 113 42.82 29.74 -14.32
CA ASP A 113 44.23 29.79 -14.73
C ASP A 113 44.48 28.95 -16.00
N MET A 114 43.69 27.87 -16.18
CA MET A 114 43.70 27.03 -17.38
C MET A 114 42.67 27.44 -18.45
N ASN A 115 41.72 28.31 -18.11
CA ASN A 115 40.80 28.93 -19.07
C ASN A 115 41.56 30.09 -19.71
N LEU A 116 42.22 29.81 -20.82
CA LEU A 116 42.36 30.83 -21.85
C LEU A 116 40.94 31.17 -22.28
N LEU A 117 40.33 32.20 -21.67
CA LEU A 117 39.10 32.80 -22.18
C LEU A 117 39.42 33.30 -23.59
N GLN A 118 39.25 32.44 -24.58
CA GLN A 118 39.32 32.81 -25.98
C GLN A 118 38.08 33.66 -26.24
N GLU A 119 38.28 34.98 -26.22
CA GLU A 119 37.32 35.92 -26.75
C GLU A 119 37.05 35.53 -28.21
N HIS A 120 35.81 35.14 -28.49
CA HIS A 120 35.38 35.02 -29.87
C HIS A 120 35.54 36.38 -30.58
N PRO A 121 35.87 36.39 -31.88
CA PRO A 121 35.84 35.25 -32.79
C PRO A 121 37.23 34.65 -33.02
N TRP A 122 37.24 33.34 -33.20
CA TRP A 122 38.31 32.59 -33.86
C TRP A 122 38.52 33.17 -35.26
N THR A 123 39.34 34.21 -35.39
CA THR A 123 39.92 34.57 -36.68
C THR A 123 41.08 33.62 -36.93
N ASP A 124 40.77 32.42 -37.43
CA ASP A 124 41.68 31.85 -38.41
C ASP A 124 41.72 32.84 -39.57
N ALA A 125 42.93 33.30 -39.92
CA ALA A 125 43.13 34.26 -41.00
C ALA A 125 42.58 33.75 -42.36
N ASP A 126 42.27 32.45 -42.45
CA ASP A 126 41.84 31.79 -43.67
C ASP A 126 40.31 31.76 -43.88
N HIS A 127 39.47 31.91 -42.83
CA HIS A 127 38.00 31.74 -42.95
C HIS A 127 37.18 32.80 -42.17
N PRO A 128 36.78 33.92 -42.81
CA PRO A 128 35.92 34.92 -42.17
C PRO A 128 34.45 34.45 -42.05
N PRO A 129 33.72 34.76 -40.95
CA PRO A 129 32.31 34.45 -40.85
C PRO A 129 31.48 35.27 -41.84
N ALA A 130 30.76 34.57 -42.70
CA ALA A 130 29.88 35.14 -43.70
C ALA A 130 28.52 35.49 -43.08
N THR A 131 28.32 36.71 -42.59
CA THR A 131 27.04 37.44 -42.78
C THR A 131 27.15 38.89 -42.32
N LYS A 132 26.85 39.79 -43.26
CA LYS A 132 26.57 41.21 -43.00
C LYS A 132 25.12 41.34 -42.50
N LEU A 133 24.91 42.21 -41.51
CA LEU A 133 23.59 42.80 -41.22
C LEU A 133 23.15 43.68 -42.39
#